data_AF-A0A368W974-F1
#
_entry.id   AF-A0A368W974-F1
#
_cell.length_a   1.000
_cell.length_b   1.000
_cell.length_c   1.000
_cell.angle_alpha   90.00
_cell.angle_beta   90.00
_cell.angle_gamma   90.00
#
_symmetry.space_group_name_H-M   'P 1'
#
loop_
_entity.id
_entity.type
_entity.pdbx_description
1 polymer ?
#
loop_
_entity_poly.entity_id
_entity_poly.type
_entity_poly.pdbx_seq_one_letter_code
_entity_poly.pdbx_strand_id
1 'polypeptide(L)'
;MRLNQEFYQKNAVQAAKDLIGKIIVRKYNGKIIKVRIVETEAYCGAQDKASHAHNNKKTKRTAPMFMPGGYSYIYLIYGMYYCFNVVTAAENKPHAVLIRGVEPLEGLDQIKENRQIKSSKIEELTNGPGKLSQALKIDKNLNGCNLIESSALYITDNKKEEFEIESSPRVNIDYAEEYKNKKWRFFIKNNKYISKP
;
A
#
# COMPACT_ATOMS: atom_id res chain seq x y z
N MET A 1 4.59 2.77 -17.71
CA MET A 1 4.67 1.32 -18.06
C MET A 1 4.26 0.52 -16.83
N ARG A 2 3.59 -0.63 -16.96
CA ARG A 2 3.26 -1.47 -15.80
C ARG A 2 4.55 -2.02 -15.16
N LEU A 3 4.57 -2.13 -13.83
CA LEU A 3 5.69 -2.72 -13.11
C LEU A 3 5.72 -4.24 -13.35
N ASN A 4 6.93 -4.80 -13.46
CA ASN A 4 7.15 -6.21 -13.73
C ASN A 4 7.58 -6.96 -12.46
N GLN A 5 7.80 -8.26 -12.58
CA GLN A 5 8.19 -9.14 -11.49
C GLN A 5 9.45 -8.68 -10.76
N GLU A 6 10.48 -8.24 -11.50
CA GLU A 6 11.77 -7.80 -10.97
C GLU A 6 11.62 -6.62 -9.99
N PHE A 7 10.72 -5.67 -10.31
CA PHE A 7 10.43 -4.55 -9.41
C PHE A 7 9.99 -5.03 -8.02
N TYR A 8 9.15 -6.07 -7.96
CA TYR A 8 8.57 -6.56 -6.72
C TYR A 8 9.48 -7.53 -5.96
N GLN A 9 10.51 -8.12 -6.58
CA GLN A 9 11.43 -9.08 -5.94
C GLN A 9 12.54 -8.43 -5.09
N LYS A 10 12.22 -7.31 -4.44
CA LYS A 10 13.14 -6.59 -3.54
C LYS A 10 12.76 -6.83 -2.08
N ASN A 11 13.66 -6.53 -1.14
CA ASN A 11 13.30 -6.51 0.28
C ASN A 11 12.25 -5.41 0.55
N ALA A 12 11.44 -5.57 1.60
CA ALA A 12 10.31 -4.66 1.88
C ALA A 12 10.75 -3.20 2.03
N VAL A 13 11.91 -2.94 2.63
CA VAL A 13 12.42 -1.58 2.87
C VAL A 13 12.75 -0.88 1.55
N GLN A 14 13.49 -1.57 0.66
CA GLN A 14 13.81 -1.03 -0.66
C GLN A 14 12.55 -0.88 -1.51
N ALA A 15 11.68 -1.90 -1.54
CA ALA A 15 10.43 -1.85 -2.29
C ALA A 15 9.51 -0.72 -1.80
N ALA A 16 9.44 -0.46 -0.49
CA ALA A 16 8.63 0.61 0.06
C ALA A 16 9.10 2.00 -0.41
N LYS A 17 10.41 2.22 -0.49
CA LYS A 17 10.99 3.44 -1.08
C LYS A 17 10.71 3.52 -2.58
N ASP A 18 10.96 2.43 -3.30
CA ASP A 18 10.80 2.37 -4.76
C ASP A 18 9.34 2.52 -5.21
N LEU A 19 8.37 2.20 -4.34
CA LEU A 19 6.94 2.38 -4.59
C LEU A 19 6.50 3.85 -4.47
N ILE A 20 7.25 4.71 -3.77
CA ILE A 20 6.94 6.14 -3.68
C ILE A 20 6.97 6.74 -5.10
N GLY A 21 5.95 7.54 -5.42
CA GLY A 21 5.79 8.17 -6.72
C GLY A 21 5.19 7.28 -7.81
N LYS A 22 5.08 5.96 -7.59
CA LYS A 22 4.42 5.04 -8.54
C LYS A 22 2.92 5.23 -8.53
N ILE A 23 2.27 4.87 -9.64
CA ILE A 23 0.83 5.13 -9.84
C ILE A 23 0.05 3.84 -9.67
N ILE A 24 -0.87 3.80 -8.71
CA ILE A 24 -1.89 2.75 -8.64
C ILE A 24 -2.98 3.10 -9.65
N VAL A 25 -3.32 2.11 -10.49
CA VAL A 25 -4.46 2.18 -11.40
C VAL A 25 -5.51 1.17 -10.97
N ARG A 26 -6.72 1.67 -10.75
CA ARG A 26 -7.87 0.89 -10.35
C ARG A 26 -8.97 1.02 -11.39
N LYS A 27 -9.49 -0.12 -11.87
CA LYS A 27 -10.61 -0.19 -12.82
C LYS A 27 -11.76 -1.04 -12.29
N TYR A 28 -12.96 -0.49 -12.23
CA TYR A 28 -14.17 -1.23 -11.83
C TYR A 28 -15.41 -0.58 -12.43
N ASN A 29 -16.42 -1.36 -12.83
CA ASN A 29 -17.70 -0.86 -13.35
C ASN A 29 -17.55 0.24 -14.43
N GLY A 30 -16.60 0.08 -15.35
CA GLY A 30 -16.29 1.08 -16.39
C GLY A 30 -15.55 2.34 -15.90
N LYS A 31 -15.33 2.51 -14.59
CA LYS A 31 -14.62 3.64 -13.98
C LYS A 31 -13.12 3.36 -13.90
N ILE A 32 -12.30 4.41 -14.05
CA ILE A 32 -10.84 4.38 -13.88
C ILE A 32 -10.46 5.41 -12.83
N ILE A 33 -9.64 5.01 -11.86
CA ILE A 33 -9.02 5.89 -10.88
C ILE A 33 -7.50 5.69 -10.97
N LYS A 34 -6.75 6.79 -11.00
CA LYS A 34 -5.29 6.79 -10.90
C LYS A 34 -4.86 7.63 -9.73
N VAL A 35 -3.98 7.07 -8.89
CA VAL A 35 -3.44 7.76 -7.72
C VAL A 35 -1.94 7.52 -7.60
N ARG A 36 -1.19 8.53 -7.21
CA ARG A 36 0.24 8.43 -6.91
C ARG A 36 0.42 7.93 -5.48
N ILE A 37 1.31 6.96 -5.25
CA ILE A 37 1.69 6.54 -3.91
C ILE A 37 2.59 7.61 -3.29
N VAL A 38 2.18 8.15 -2.14
CA VAL A 38 2.94 9.22 -1.45
C VAL A 38 3.44 8.80 -0.07
N GLU A 39 2.95 7.69 0.48
CA GLU A 39 3.35 7.17 1.78
C GLU A 39 3.23 5.64 1.82
N THR A 40 4.27 4.98 2.32
CA THR A 40 4.37 3.52 2.47
C THR A 40 4.95 3.10 3.81
N GLU A 41 4.66 1.88 4.25
CA GLU A 41 5.36 1.22 5.36
C GLU A 41 5.87 -0.17 4.97
N ALA A 42 7.13 -0.45 5.31
CA ALA A 42 7.74 -1.76 5.09
C ALA A 42 7.47 -2.71 6.26
N TYR A 43 7.11 -3.96 5.93
CA TYR A 43 6.98 -5.08 6.86
C TYR A 43 7.87 -6.22 6.40
N CYS A 44 8.90 -6.52 7.20
CA CYS A 44 9.95 -7.47 6.82
C CYS A 44 9.65 -8.91 7.24
N GLY A 45 8.39 -9.35 7.20
CA GLY A 45 8.06 -10.76 7.38
C GLY A 45 8.44 -11.35 8.75
N ALA A 46 9.17 -12.46 8.73
CA ALA A 46 9.35 -13.37 9.87
C ALA A 46 10.03 -12.73 11.08
N GLN A 47 11.01 -11.87 10.85
CA GLN A 47 11.78 -11.21 11.90
C GLN A 47 11.06 -9.99 12.49
N ASP A 48 10.12 -9.41 11.75
CA ASP A 48 9.50 -8.14 12.11
C ASP A 48 8.32 -8.35 13.06
N LYS A 49 8.49 -7.96 14.34
CA LYS A 49 7.45 -8.08 15.37
C LYS A 49 6.15 -7.31 15.04
N ALA A 50 6.20 -6.33 14.15
CA ALA A 50 5.02 -5.61 13.66
C ALA A 50 4.31 -6.31 12.48
N SER A 51 4.93 -7.32 11.88
CA SER A 51 4.40 -8.03 10.72
C SER A 51 3.38 -9.09 11.12
N HIS A 52 2.30 -9.22 10.36
CA HIS A 52 1.38 -10.35 10.54
C HIS A 52 2.02 -11.72 10.26
N ALA A 53 3.14 -11.74 9.55
CA ALA A 53 3.93 -12.93 9.27
C ALA A 53 5.12 -13.14 10.22
N HIS A 54 5.19 -12.38 11.34
CA HIS A 54 6.18 -12.60 12.39
C HIS A 54 6.22 -14.08 12.80
N ASN A 55 7.42 -14.63 13.03
CA ASN A 55 7.66 -16.06 13.27
C ASN A 55 7.15 -16.98 12.14
N ASN A 56 7.18 -16.50 10.89
CA ASN A 56 6.66 -17.23 9.72
C ASN A 56 5.20 -17.68 9.89
N LYS A 57 4.38 -16.88 10.60
CA LYS A 57 2.98 -17.23 10.87
C LYS A 57 2.13 -17.21 9.59
N LYS A 58 1.97 -18.37 8.97
CA LYS A 58 1.11 -18.60 7.80
C LYS A 58 -0.28 -19.05 8.23
N THR A 59 -1.28 -18.25 7.89
CA THR A 59 -2.71 -18.49 8.16
C THR A 59 -3.51 -18.25 6.89
N LYS A 60 -4.81 -18.58 6.86
CA LYS A 60 -5.69 -18.20 5.74
C LYS A 60 -5.61 -16.70 5.41
N ARG A 61 -5.49 -15.85 6.44
CA ARG A 61 -5.37 -14.40 6.29
C ARG A 61 -4.01 -14.01 5.70
N THR A 62 -2.91 -14.57 6.20
CA THR A 62 -1.54 -14.16 5.83
C THR A 62 -0.97 -14.94 4.65
N ALA A 63 -1.67 -15.96 4.14
CA ALA A 63 -1.22 -16.79 3.03
C ALA A 63 -0.75 -15.98 1.80
N PRO A 64 -1.42 -14.88 1.38
CA PRO A 64 -0.94 -14.07 0.26
C PRO A 64 0.45 -13.46 0.49
N MET A 65 0.83 -13.15 1.74
CA MET A 65 2.16 -12.63 2.03
C MET A 65 3.27 -13.61 1.64
N PHE A 66 2.98 -14.92 1.56
CA PHE A 66 3.96 -15.94 1.19
C PHE A 66 4.03 -16.19 -0.33
N MET A 67 3.21 -15.50 -1.13
CA MET A 67 3.31 -15.52 -2.60
C MET A 67 4.57 -14.79 -3.07
N PRO A 68 5.04 -14.98 -4.31
CA PRO A 68 6.10 -14.13 -4.87
C PRO A 68 5.68 -12.66 -4.90
N GLY A 69 6.66 -11.75 -4.93
CA GLY A 69 6.39 -10.32 -5.02
C GLY A 69 5.50 -9.96 -6.22
N GLY A 70 4.63 -8.96 -6.08
CA GLY A 70 3.70 -8.54 -7.12
C GLY A 70 2.26 -9.00 -6.90
N TYR A 71 1.98 -9.65 -5.76
CA TYR A 71 0.62 -9.95 -5.32
C TYR A 71 0.13 -8.91 -4.32
N SER A 72 -1.18 -8.71 -4.24
CA SER A 72 -1.78 -7.92 -3.17
C SER A 72 -1.96 -8.74 -1.90
N TYR A 73 -1.75 -8.09 -0.75
CA TYR A 73 -2.20 -8.58 0.54
C TYR A 73 -3.17 -7.58 1.15
N ILE A 74 -4.43 -7.97 1.27
CA ILE A 74 -5.52 -7.14 1.79
C ILE A 74 -6.14 -7.80 3.00
N TYR A 75 -6.26 -7.04 4.09
CA TYR A 75 -6.89 -7.50 5.31
C TYR A 75 -7.82 -6.45 5.89
N LEU A 76 -8.82 -6.90 6.65
CA LEU A 76 -9.74 -6.05 7.39
C LEU A 76 -9.13 -5.68 8.75
N ILE A 77 -9.17 -4.40 9.11
CA ILE A 77 -8.80 -3.85 10.41
C ILE A 77 -10.02 -3.17 11.05
N TYR A 78 -10.13 -3.27 12.37
CA TYR A 78 -11.24 -2.72 13.17
C TYR A 78 -12.64 -3.13 12.68
N GLY A 79 -12.76 -4.26 11.98
CA GLY A 79 -14.02 -4.77 11.45
C GLY A 79 -14.63 -3.98 10.29
N MET A 80 -14.02 -2.88 9.82
CA MET A 80 -14.66 -1.98 8.84
C MET A 80 -13.72 -1.42 7.76
N TYR A 81 -12.40 -1.44 7.94
CA TYR A 81 -11.46 -0.86 6.99
C TYR A 81 -10.56 -1.91 6.37
N TYR A 82 -10.33 -1.84 5.06
CA TYR A 82 -9.32 -2.66 4.40
C TYR A 82 -7.99 -1.92 4.34
N CYS A 83 -6.90 -2.67 4.50
CA CYS A 83 -5.54 -2.17 4.27
C CYS A 83 -4.94 -2.86 3.04
N PHE A 84 -4.50 -2.08 2.05
CA PHE A 84 -3.87 -2.57 0.84
C PHE A 84 -2.36 -2.65 0.98
N ASN A 85 -1.82 -3.86 0.81
CA ASN A 85 -0.39 -4.11 0.82
C ASN A 85 0.06 -4.73 -0.51
N VAL A 86 1.30 -4.47 -0.88
CA VAL A 86 2.01 -5.09 -2.00
C VAL A 86 2.98 -6.12 -1.43
N VAL A 87 2.82 -7.38 -1.80
CA VAL A 87 3.77 -8.46 -1.46
C VAL A 87 5.04 -8.26 -2.28
N THR A 88 6.18 -8.50 -1.64
CA THR A 88 7.52 -8.27 -2.20
C THR A 88 8.43 -9.46 -1.89
N ALA A 89 9.65 -9.43 -2.40
CA ALA A 89 10.66 -10.50 -2.30
C ALA A 89 10.25 -11.79 -3.04
N ALA A 90 11.05 -12.84 -2.85
CA ALA A 90 10.79 -14.16 -3.41
C ALA A 90 9.65 -14.87 -2.68
N GLU A 91 9.09 -15.89 -3.32
CA GLU A 91 8.08 -16.75 -2.70
C GLU A 91 8.56 -17.30 -1.34
N ASN A 92 7.63 -17.43 -0.39
CA ASN A 92 7.87 -17.84 1.00
C ASN A 92 8.79 -16.91 1.82
N LYS A 93 9.14 -15.72 1.32
CA LYS A 93 9.72 -14.63 2.11
C LYS A 93 8.65 -13.57 2.34
N PRO A 94 7.93 -13.56 3.48
CA PRO A 94 6.66 -12.85 3.61
C PRO A 94 6.80 -11.35 3.85
N HIS A 95 7.49 -10.67 2.95
CA HIS A 95 7.72 -9.24 2.94
C HIS A 95 6.55 -8.53 2.27
N ALA A 96 6.08 -7.45 2.87
CA ALA A 96 5.00 -6.65 2.31
C ALA A 96 5.22 -5.16 2.55
N VAL A 97 4.62 -4.35 1.68
CA VAL A 97 4.59 -2.90 1.78
C VAL A 97 3.15 -2.44 1.92
N LEU A 98 2.80 -1.84 3.05
CA LEU A 98 1.50 -1.18 3.23
C LEU A 98 1.50 0.14 2.45
N ILE A 99 0.46 0.38 1.67
CA ILE A 99 0.20 1.70 1.09
C ILE A 99 -0.66 2.49 2.07
N ARG A 100 -0.18 3.67 2.47
CA ARG A 100 -0.81 4.48 3.53
C ARG A 100 -1.46 5.75 3.04
N GLY A 101 -0.86 6.37 2.05
CA GLY A 101 -1.31 7.66 1.52
C GLY A 101 -1.13 7.67 0.02
N VAL A 102 -2.12 8.22 -0.67
CA VAL A 102 -2.08 8.39 -2.12
C VAL A 102 -2.61 9.76 -2.52
N GLU A 103 -2.04 10.33 -3.57
CA GLU A 103 -2.48 11.58 -4.18
C GLU A 103 -3.34 11.28 -5.42
N PRO A 104 -4.60 11.75 -5.49
CA PRO A 104 -5.45 11.60 -6.66
C PRO A 104 -4.87 12.28 -7.92
N LEU A 105 -4.79 11.54 -9.03
CA LEU A 105 -4.38 12.06 -10.35
C LEU A 105 -5.54 12.08 -11.34
N GLU A 106 -6.38 11.04 -11.31
CA GLU A 106 -7.53 10.86 -12.19
C GLU A 106 -8.67 10.17 -11.41
N GLY A 107 -9.91 10.53 -11.70
CA GLY A 107 -11.09 9.90 -11.09
C GLY A 107 -11.49 10.47 -9.73
N LEU A 108 -11.26 11.78 -9.50
CA LEU A 108 -11.56 12.44 -8.22
C LEU A 108 -13.06 12.37 -7.87
N ASP A 109 -13.96 12.49 -8.84
CA ASP A 109 -15.40 12.39 -8.58
C ASP A 109 -15.79 10.99 -8.10
N GLN A 110 -15.19 9.94 -8.68
CA GLN A 110 -15.38 8.57 -8.23
C GLN A 110 -14.78 8.34 -6.84
N ILE A 111 -13.63 8.94 -6.53
CA ILE A 111 -13.06 8.92 -5.17
C ILE A 111 -14.04 9.54 -4.16
N LYS A 112 -14.59 10.72 -4.47
CA LYS A 112 -15.58 11.39 -3.61
C LYS A 112 -16.84 10.54 -3.42
N GLU A 113 -17.38 10.00 -4.51
CA GLU A 113 -18.53 9.10 -4.51
C GLU A 113 -18.28 7.86 -3.65
N ASN A 114 -17.12 7.21 -3.80
CA ASN A 114 -16.78 6.02 -3.03
C ASN A 114 -16.61 6.31 -1.53
N ARG A 115 -16.08 7.48 -1.17
CA ARG A 115 -15.85 7.87 0.22
C ARG A 115 -17.14 8.29 0.93
N GLN A 116 -18.14 8.77 0.20
CA GLN A 116 -19.43 9.25 0.75
C GLN A 116 -19.29 10.29 1.88
N ILE A 117 -18.20 11.06 1.91
CA ILE A 117 -17.96 12.08 2.94
C ILE A 117 -18.20 13.49 2.39
N LYS A 118 -18.78 14.35 3.24
CA LYS A 118 -18.99 15.79 2.96
C LYS A 118 -17.73 16.65 3.16
N SER A 119 -16.55 16.04 3.36
CA SER A 119 -15.33 16.83 3.62
C SER A 119 -14.99 17.69 2.40
N SER A 120 -14.77 18.98 2.64
CA SER A 120 -14.29 19.92 1.63
C SER A 120 -12.79 19.76 1.34
N LYS A 121 -12.04 19.05 2.21
CA LYS A 121 -10.61 18.82 2.08
C LYS A 121 -10.33 17.54 1.29
N ILE A 122 -9.80 17.71 0.08
CA ILE A 122 -9.54 16.60 -0.85
C ILE A 122 -8.52 15.61 -0.28
N GLU A 123 -7.52 16.08 0.46
CA GLU A 123 -6.50 15.24 1.08
C GLU A 123 -7.06 14.24 2.09
N GLU A 124 -8.17 14.56 2.75
CA GLU A 124 -8.82 13.67 3.71
C GLU A 124 -9.50 12.46 3.07
N LEU A 125 -9.61 12.43 1.73
CA LEU A 125 -10.18 11.32 0.99
C LEU A 125 -9.24 10.12 0.95
N THR A 126 -7.93 10.35 1.04
CA THR A 126 -6.90 9.34 0.68
C THR A 126 -5.68 9.32 1.60
N ASN A 127 -5.59 10.20 2.60
CA ASN A 127 -4.51 10.27 3.60
C ASN A 127 -4.65 9.24 4.74
N GLY A 128 -4.81 7.97 4.40
CA GLY A 128 -4.81 6.86 5.37
C GLY A 128 -5.13 5.52 4.72
N PRO A 129 -4.61 4.40 5.25
CA PRO A 129 -4.69 3.09 4.60
C PRO A 129 -6.14 2.59 4.42
N GLY A 130 -6.99 2.79 5.43
CA GLY A 130 -8.42 2.51 5.33
C GLY A 130 -9.16 3.46 4.38
N LYS A 131 -8.75 4.74 4.39
CA LYS A 131 -9.39 5.79 3.59
C LYS A 131 -9.14 5.57 2.10
N LEU A 132 -7.89 5.34 1.71
CA LEU A 132 -7.54 5.07 0.32
C LEU A 132 -8.16 3.76 -0.18
N SER A 133 -8.27 2.73 0.67
CA SER A 133 -8.91 1.48 0.23
C SER A 133 -10.38 1.70 -0.09
N GLN A 134 -11.09 2.48 0.73
CA GLN A 134 -12.47 2.91 0.43
C GLN A 134 -12.53 3.79 -0.82
N ALA A 135 -11.67 4.81 -0.94
CA ALA A 135 -11.58 5.69 -2.11
C ALA A 135 -11.37 4.92 -3.43
N LEU A 136 -10.67 3.79 -3.40
CA LEU A 136 -10.35 2.98 -4.57
C LEU A 136 -11.25 1.74 -4.72
N LYS A 137 -12.30 1.56 -3.91
CA LYS A 137 -13.07 0.30 -3.83
C LYS A 137 -12.16 -0.94 -3.81
N ILE A 138 -11.22 -0.93 -2.89
CA ILE A 138 -10.36 -2.07 -2.58
C ILE A 138 -10.96 -2.79 -1.36
N ASP A 139 -11.27 -4.07 -1.56
CA ASP A 139 -11.82 -4.95 -0.53
C ASP A 139 -11.16 -6.34 -0.58
N LYS A 140 -11.68 -7.26 0.25
CA LYS A 140 -11.18 -8.64 0.34
C LYS A 140 -11.18 -9.42 -0.98
N ASN A 141 -12.01 -9.05 -1.97
CA ASN A 141 -12.09 -9.77 -3.25
C ASN A 141 -10.86 -9.51 -4.12
N LEU A 142 -10.09 -8.47 -3.81
CA LEU A 142 -8.81 -8.19 -4.46
C LEU A 142 -7.62 -8.77 -3.69
N ASN A 143 -7.83 -9.54 -2.62
CA ASN A 143 -6.73 -10.16 -1.85
C ASN A 143 -6.09 -11.30 -2.66
N GLY A 144 -4.75 -11.33 -2.75
CA GLY A 144 -4.04 -12.30 -3.60
C GLY A 144 -4.15 -12.00 -5.10
N CYS A 145 -4.48 -10.76 -5.48
CA CYS A 145 -4.54 -10.33 -6.87
C CYS A 145 -3.12 -10.14 -7.43
N ASN A 146 -2.85 -10.72 -8.62
CA ASN A 146 -1.59 -10.52 -9.34
C ASN A 146 -1.55 -9.11 -9.96
N LEU A 147 -0.75 -8.21 -9.37
CA LEU A 147 -0.60 -6.81 -9.77
C LEU A 147 0.16 -6.63 -11.10
N ILE A 148 0.76 -7.69 -11.65
CA ILE A 148 1.47 -7.71 -12.94
C ILE A 148 0.52 -8.09 -14.10
N GLU A 149 -0.50 -8.90 -13.84
CA GLU A 149 -1.43 -9.39 -14.88
C GLU A 149 -2.83 -8.79 -14.80
N SER A 150 -3.35 -8.55 -13.59
CA SER A 150 -4.71 -8.04 -13.37
C SER A 150 -5.09 -6.81 -14.20
N SER A 151 -6.26 -6.83 -14.84
CA SER A 151 -6.81 -5.66 -15.52
C SER A 151 -7.49 -4.68 -14.55
N ALA A 152 -7.82 -5.12 -13.34
CA ALA A 152 -8.64 -4.38 -12.37
C ALA A 152 -7.84 -3.56 -11.35
N LEU A 153 -6.65 -4.02 -10.99
CA LEU A 153 -5.76 -3.34 -10.04
C LEU A 153 -4.30 -3.61 -10.41
N TYR A 154 -3.53 -2.55 -10.64
CA TYR A 154 -2.12 -2.65 -10.98
C TYR A 154 -1.35 -1.38 -10.66
N ILE A 155 -0.02 -1.45 -10.72
CA ILE A 155 0.87 -0.32 -10.48
C ILE A 155 1.69 -0.05 -11.74
N THR A 156 1.79 1.23 -12.10
CA THR A 156 2.61 1.69 -13.22
C THR A 156 3.72 2.62 -12.75
N ASP A 157 4.83 2.55 -13.46
CA ASP A 157 5.93 3.47 -13.33
C ASP A 157 5.56 4.89 -13.80
N ASN A 158 6.12 5.88 -13.12
CA ASN A 158 6.06 7.30 -13.46
C ASN A 158 7.48 7.83 -13.68
N LYS A 159 7.98 7.75 -14.92
CA LYS A 159 9.40 7.94 -15.26
C LYS A 159 9.92 9.39 -15.16
N LYS A 160 9.09 10.37 -14.80
CA LYS A 160 9.40 11.80 -15.03
C LYS A 160 9.50 12.67 -13.78
N GLU A 161 9.23 12.12 -12.59
CA GLU A 161 9.17 12.92 -11.36
C GLU A 161 10.13 12.35 -10.30
N GLU A 162 11.02 13.21 -9.81
CA GLU A 162 11.85 12.94 -8.64
C GLU A 162 11.20 13.57 -7.40
N PHE A 163 11.36 12.91 -6.26
CA PHE A 163 10.77 13.33 -5.00
C PHE A 163 11.81 13.28 -3.89
N GLU A 164 11.81 14.27 -3.01
CA GLU A 164 12.54 14.17 -1.74
C GLU A 164 11.76 13.21 -0.81
N ILE A 165 12.37 12.07 -0.48
CA ILE A 165 11.77 11.04 0.37
C ILE A 165 12.30 11.16 1.79
N GLU A 166 11.40 11.32 2.75
CA GLU A 166 11.70 11.25 4.17
C GLU A 166 11.33 9.89 4.76
N SER A 167 11.86 9.61 5.97
CA SER A 167 11.56 8.37 6.68
C SER A 167 11.32 8.60 8.18
N SER A 168 10.43 7.80 8.75
CA SER A 168 10.10 7.84 10.17
C SER A 168 9.75 6.45 10.72
N PRO A 169 9.59 6.29 12.05
CA PRO A 169 8.87 5.17 12.62
C PRO A 169 7.52 4.92 11.96
N ARG A 170 7.08 3.67 11.98
CA ARG A 170 5.76 3.26 11.48
C ARG A 170 4.67 3.61 12.50
N VAL A 171 3.45 3.78 12.01
CA VAL A 171 2.28 4.23 12.77
C VAL A 171 1.57 3.04 13.43
N ASN A 172 1.14 3.21 14.68
CA ASN A 172 0.34 2.24 15.44
C ASN A 172 0.98 0.85 15.61
N ILE A 173 2.29 0.81 15.88
CA ILE A 173 3.03 -0.43 16.14
C ILE A 173 3.79 -0.43 17.47
N ASP A 174 3.26 0.24 18.50
CA ASP A 174 3.92 0.34 19.82
C ASP A 174 4.20 -1.01 20.48
N TYR A 175 3.43 -2.04 20.11
CA TYR A 175 3.59 -3.43 20.53
C TYR A 175 4.82 -4.12 19.92
N ALA A 176 5.49 -3.53 18.93
CA ALA A 176 6.53 -4.19 18.15
C ALA A 176 7.95 -4.05 18.74
N GLU A 177 8.09 -3.69 20.02
CA GLU A 177 9.36 -3.62 20.73
C GLU A 177 10.43 -2.82 19.95
N GLU A 178 11.60 -3.38 19.66
CA GLU A 178 12.69 -2.71 18.92
C GLU A 178 12.29 -2.33 17.48
N TYR A 179 11.29 -3.00 16.91
CA TYR A 179 10.80 -2.72 15.56
C TYR A 179 9.94 -1.47 15.48
N LYS A 180 9.45 -0.94 16.61
CA LYS A 180 8.69 0.32 16.65
C LYS A 180 9.56 1.54 16.30
N ASN A 181 10.86 1.49 16.62
CA ASN A 181 11.79 2.60 16.41
C ASN A 181 12.41 2.61 14.99
N LYS A 182 12.20 1.55 14.20
CA LYS A 182 12.79 1.45 12.85
C LYS A 182 12.14 2.46 11.91
N LYS A 183 12.97 3.22 11.19
CA LYS A 183 12.53 4.20 10.18
C LYS A 183 12.08 3.54 8.87
N TRP A 184 11.02 2.74 8.97
CA TRP A 184 10.47 1.91 7.88
C TRP A 184 9.16 2.44 7.31
N ARG A 185 8.76 3.66 7.68
CA ARG A 185 7.77 4.46 6.96
C ARG A 185 8.48 5.42 6.03
N PHE A 186 8.03 5.53 4.78
CA PHE A 186 8.60 6.42 3.77
C PHE A 186 7.50 7.30 3.18
N PHE A 187 7.83 8.55 2.88
CA PHE A 187 6.87 9.50 2.30
C PHE A 187 7.52 10.64 1.54
N ILE A 188 6.77 11.22 0.60
CA ILE A 188 7.20 12.42 -0.15
C ILE A 188 7.14 13.63 0.78
N LYS A 189 8.28 14.27 1.04
CA LYS A 189 8.36 15.44 1.92
C LYS A 189 7.34 16.53 1.55
N ASN A 190 6.72 17.13 2.56
CA ASN A 190 5.72 18.20 2.43
C ASN A 190 4.47 17.84 1.60
N ASN A 191 4.21 16.57 1.30
CA ASN A 191 3.03 16.18 0.54
C ASN A 191 1.76 16.20 1.43
N LYS A 192 0.73 16.93 1.00
CA LYS A 192 -0.54 17.09 1.76
C LYS A 192 -1.34 15.80 1.94
N TYR A 193 -1.05 14.75 1.17
CA TYR A 193 -1.74 13.46 1.21
C TYR A 193 -1.09 12.43 2.15
N ILE A 194 -0.04 12.81 2.89
CA ILE A 194 0.53 11.96 3.96
C ILE A 194 -0.51 11.78 5.07
N SER A 195 -0.63 10.54 5.57
CA SER A 195 -1.50 10.23 6.71
C SER A 195 -1.00 10.87 8.01
N LYS A 196 -1.95 11.26 8.86
CA LYS A 196 -1.61 11.72 10.21
C LYS A 196 -1.08 10.53 11.03
N PRO A 197 -0.11 10.77 11.94
CA PRO A 197 0.31 9.78 12.93
C PRO A 197 -0.87 9.26 13.75
#